data_AF-A0A1H3HE09-F1
#
_entry.id   AF-A0A1H3HE09-F1
#
_cell.length_a   1.000
_cell.length_b   1.000
_cell.length_c   1.000
_cell.angle_alpha   90.00
_cell.angle_beta   90.00
_cell.angle_gamma   90.00
#
_symmetry.space_group_name_H-M   'P 1'
#
loop_
_entity.id
_entity.type
_entity.pdbx_description
1 polymer ?
#
loop_
_entity_poly.entity_id
_entity_poly.type
_entity_poly.pdbx_seq_one_letter_code
_entity_poly.pdbx_strand_id
1 'polypeptide(L)' 'MDERVKRLILIIAMLLLVFVVAAVWGYSGDRPTVETRTTVYVVPWPWTLEWDGNGFVMRLEVDQ' A
#
# COMPACT_ATOMS: atom_id res chain seq x y z
N MET A 1 -16.30 27.95 22.04
CA MET A 1 -16.55 27.01 20.92
C MET A 1 -17.64 26.05 21.36
N ASP A 2 -18.73 26.01 20.61
CA ASP A 2 -19.94 25.24 20.93
C ASP A 2 -19.64 23.74 21.04
N GLU A 3 -20.25 23.05 22.01
CA GLU A 3 -20.11 21.60 22.21
C GLU A 3 -20.52 20.80 20.97
N ARG A 4 -21.48 21.33 20.19
CA ARG A 4 -21.89 20.74 18.90
C ARG A 4 -20.75 20.76 17.88
N VAL A 5 -20.00 21.86 17.82
CA VAL A 5 -18.87 22.03 16.90
C VAL A 5 -17.72 21.09 17.28
N LYS A 6 -17.44 20.95 18.59
CA LYS A 6 -16.43 19.99 19.07
C LYS A 6 -16.78 18.55 18.72
N ARG A 7 -18.04 18.13 18.92
CA ARG A 7 -18.51 16.79 18.51
C ARG A 7 -18.38 16.57 17.02
N LEU A 8 -18.71 17.57 16.20
CA LEU A 8 -18.61 17.49 14.75
C LEU A 8 -17.16 17.28 14.31
N ILE A 9 -16.23 18.06 14.87
CA ILE A 9 -14.78 17.93 14.60
C ILE A 9 -14.27 16.53 14.99
N LEU A 10 -14.70 16.01 16.14
CA LEU A 10 -14.34 14.67 16.60
C LEU A 10 -14.81 13.57 15.64
N ILE A 11 -16.04 13.67 15.12
CA ILE A 11 -16.59 12.71 14.16
C ILE A 11 -15.80 12.77 12.85
N ILE A 12 -15.51 13.97 12.34
CA ILE A 12 -14.73 14.15 11.11
C ILE A 12 -13.31 13.59 11.28
N ALA A 13 -12.66 13.86 12.40
CA ALA A 13 -11.33 13.33 12.70
C ALA A 13 -11.32 11.79 12.76
N MET A 14 -12.35 11.18 13.35
CA MET A 14 -12.49 9.73 13.41
C MET A 14 -12.68 9.11 12.02
N LEU A 15 -13.51 9.73 11.17
CA LEU A 15 -13.71 9.30 9.78
C LEU A 15 -12.43 9.38 8.96
N LEU A 16 -11.67 10.46 9.10
CA LEU A 16 -10.37 10.61 8.42
C LEU A 16 -9.37 9.55 8.87
N LEU A 17 -9.33 9.23 10.16
CA LEU A 17 -8.44 8.20 10.68
C LEU A 17 -8.77 6.81 10.11
N VAL A 18 -10.06 6.44 10.06
CA VAL A 18 -10.51 5.17 9.46
C VAL A 18 -10.16 5.12 7.97
N PHE A 19 -10.36 6.22 7.24
CA PHE A 19 -10.01 6.31 5.82
C PHE A 19 -8.50 6.11 5.59
N VAL A 20 -7.65 6.74 6.40
CA VAL A 20 -6.20 6.59 6.30
C VAL A 20 -5.77 5.15 6.58
N VAL A 21 -6.32 4.51 7.62
CA VAL A 21 -6.00 3.11 7.94
C VAL A 21 -6.40 2.18 6.78
N ALA A 22 -7.59 2.37 6.22
CA ALA A 22 -8.05 1.58 5.07
C ALA A 22 -7.17 1.80 3.83
N ALA A 23 -6.78 3.04 3.55
CA ALA A 23 -5.89 3.38 2.45
C ALA A 23 -4.50 2.73 2.61
N VAL A 24 -3.93 2.78 3.82
CA VAL A 24 -2.64 2.13 4.12
C VAL A 24 -2.74 0.62 3.98
N TRP A 25 -3.82 0.00 4.49
CA TRP A 25 -4.05 -1.43 4.37
C TRP A 25 -4.15 -1.88 2.91
N GLY A 26 -4.92 -1.15 2.09
CA GLY A 26 -4.99 -1.38 0.64
C GLY A 26 -3.63 -1.26 -0.04
N TYR A 27 -2.84 -0.25 0.31
CA TYR A 27 -1.49 -0.04 -0.25
C TYR A 27 -0.44 -1.07 0.21
N SER A 28 -0.63 -1.69 1.38
CA SER A 28 0.29 -2.70 1.90
C SER A 28 0.00 -4.12 1.41
N GLY A 29 -1.20 -4.38 0.89
CA GLY A 29 -1.63 -5.71 0.44
C GLY A 29 -0.87 -6.21 -0.79
N ASP A 30 -0.60 -5.31 -1.75
CA ASP A 30 -0.01 -5.66 -3.05
C ASP A 30 1.45 -5.22 -3.18
N ARG A 31 2.28 -5.50 -2.17
CA ARG A 31 3.74 -5.39 -2.35
C ARG A 31 4.24 -6.72 -2.87
N PRO A 32 4.64 -6.85 -4.14
CA PRO A 32 5.22 -8.08 -4.65
C PRO A 32 6.52 -8.35 -3.89
N THR A 33 6.45 -9.24 -2.91
CA THR A 33 7.61 -9.72 -2.17
C THR A 33 8.00 -11.05 -2.81
N VAL A 34 9.23 -11.14 -3.28
CA VAL A 34 9.75 -12.38 -3.85
C VAL A 34 10.64 -13.02 -2.80
N GLU A 35 10.13 -14.12 -2.25
CA GLU A 35 10.89 -14.95 -1.31
C GLU A 35 11.81 -15.88 -2.09
N THR A 36 13.11 -15.70 -1.92
CA THR A 36 14.11 -16.72 -2.28
C THR A 36 14.42 -17.56 -1.04
N ARG A 37 15.04 -18.74 -1.21
CA ARG A 37 15.36 -19.68 -0.11
C ARG A 37 16.12 -19.06 1.07
N THR A 38 16.76 -17.91 0.89
CA THR A 38 17.60 -17.27 1.91
C THR A 38 17.29 -15.78 2.12
N THR A 39 16.53 -15.13 1.23
CA THR A 39 16.35 -13.68 1.25
C THR A 39 15.00 -13.27 0.67
N VAL A 40 14.29 -12.39 1.37
CA VAL A 40 13.09 -11.71 0.85
C VAL A 40 13.51 -10.43 0.15
N TYR A 41 13.21 -10.30 -1.13
CA TYR A 41 13.42 -9.06 -1.88
C TYR A 41 12.10 -8.29 -1.96
N VAL A 42 12.10 -7.06 -1.45
CA VAL A 42 10.97 -6.14 -1.57
C VAL A 42 11.08 -5.47 -2.93
N VAL A 43 10.12 -5.72 -3.82
CA VAL A 43 10.08 -5.07 -5.13
C VAL A 43 9.40 -3.70 -4.96
N PRO A 44 10.07 -2.59 -5.32
CA PRO A 44 9.49 -1.26 -5.18
C PRO A 44 8.44 -1.03 -6.27
N TRP A 45 7.32 -0.40 -5.91
CA TRP A 45 6.33 0.06 -6.89
C TRP A 45 6.93 1.15 -7.82
N PRO A 46 6.61 1.19 -9.13
CA PRO A 46 5.61 0.41 -9.89
C PRO A 46 6.21 -0.82 -10.58
N TRP A 47 7.28 -1.38 -10.01
CA TRP A 47 7.98 -2.51 -10.63
C TRP A 47 7.35 -3.83 -10.19
N THR A 48 7.24 -4.76 -11.14
CA THR A 48 6.88 -6.16 -10.91
C THR A 48 8.10 -7.04 -11.23
N LEU A 49 8.25 -8.15 -10.52
CA LEU A 49 9.33 -9.10 -10.75
C LEU A 49 8.75 -10.38 -11.34
N GLU A 50 9.14 -10.69 -12.58
CA GLU A 50 8.68 -11.88 -13.29
C GLU A 50 9.85 -12.85 -13.54
N TRP A 51 9.57 -14.15 -13.54
CA TRP A 51 10.54 -15.18 -13.87
C TRP A 51 10.41 -15.59 -15.35
N ASP A 52 11.44 -15.33 -16.16
CA ASP A 52 11.45 -15.58 -17.61
C ASP A 52 12.18 -16.90 -17.98
N GLY A 53 12.24 -17.85 -17.05
CA GLY A 53 12.91 -19.15 -17.27
C GLY A 53 14.43 -19.11 -17.13
N ASN A 54 15.08 -17.99 -17.41
CA ASN A 54 16.54 -17.80 -17.30
C ASN A 54 16.97 -16.87 -16.15
N GLY A 55 16.03 -16.15 -15.54
CA GLY A 55 16.31 -15.20 -14.47
C GLY A 55 15.09 -14.37 -14.09
N PHE A 56 15.24 -13.58 -13.02
CA PHE A 56 14.24 -12.59 -12.62
C PHE A 56 14.42 -11.30 -13.43
N VAL A 57 13.33 -10.81 -14.01
CA VAL A 57 13.28 -9.56 -14.77
C VAL A 57 12.38 -8.57 -14.04
N MET A 58 12.84 -7.33 -13.88
CA MET A 58 12.01 -6.23 -13.38
C MET A 58 11.26 -5.58 -14.55
N ARG A 59 9.95 -5.51 -14.46
CA ARG A 59 9.08 -4.83 -15.43
C ARG A 59 8.38 -3.66 -14.77
N LEU A 60 8.27 -2.54 -15.48
CA LEU A 60 7.50 -1.40 -15.02
C LEU A 60 6.05 -1.61 -15.45
N GLU A 61 5.13 -1.67 -14.50
CA GLU A 61 3.71 -1.62 -14.79
C GLU A 61 3.34 -0.18 -15.12
N VAL A 62 2.95 0.06 -16.38
CA VAL A 62 2.50 1.37 -16.86
C VAL A 62 1.03 1.22 -17.23
N ASP A 63 0.13 1.63 -16.34
CA ASP A 63 -1.29 1.78 -16.66
C ASP A 63 -1.44 2.87 -17.74
N GLN A 64 -2.04 2.52 -18.88
CA GLN A 64 -2.42 3.45 -19.95
C GLN A 64 -3.85 3.94 -19.78
#